data_AF-A0A7V1FN23-F1
#
_entry.id   AF-A0A7V1FN23-F1
#
_cell.length_a   1.000
_cell.length_b   1.000
_cell.length_c   1.000
_cell.angle_alpha   90.00
_cell.angle_beta   90.00
_cell.angle_gamma   90.00
#
_symmetry.space_group_name_H-M   'P 1'
#
loop_
_entity.id
_entity.type
_entity.pdbx_description
1 polymer ?
#
loop_
_entity_poly.entity_id
_entity_poly.type
_entity_poly.pdbx_seq_one_letter_code
_entity_poly.pdbx_strand_id
1 'polypeptide(L)'
;MATIHQESKFIADARTPFRYVIGVIPMGRQSSAFGYSQALDATWDEYLAESSGFRAKRDRINDASDFMGWYMNKSREKNGIALHDAENQYLAYHEGNTGYARQSYNSKPWLVAVARKVRARSDMYQQQISGCRLSRW
;
A
#
# COMPACT_ATOMS: atom_id res chain seq x y z
N MET A 1 -7.68 0.83 3.64
CA MET A 1 -8.38 1.68 2.63
C MET A 1 -7.64 2.97 2.29
N ALA A 2 -7.20 3.78 3.25
CA ALA A 2 -6.51 5.05 2.95
C ALA A 2 -5.24 4.87 2.10
N THR A 3 -4.44 3.83 2.38
CA THR A 3 -3.28 3.44 1.57
C THR A 3 -3.68 3.02 0.15
N ILE A 4 -4.69 2.15 -0.02
CA ILE A 4 -5.18 1.73 -1.34
C ILE A 4 -5.63 2.93 -2.18
N HIS A 5 -6.35 3.89 -1.58
CA HIS A 5 -6.71 5.13 -2.27
C HIS A 5 -5.45 5.92 -2.68
N GLN A 6 -4.43 6.00 -1.84
CA GLN A 6 -3.23 6.75 -2.18
C GLN A 6 -2.44 6.09 -3.31
N GLU A 7 -2.34 4.76 -3.28
CA GLU A 7 -1.55 3.97 -4.24
C GLU A 7 -2.23 3.84 -5.61
N SER A 8 -3.55 3.63 -5.64
CA SER A 8 -4.27 3.36 -6.89
C SER A 8 -5.43 4.31 -7.15
N LYS A 9 -5.84 5.16 -6.19
CA LYS A 9 -7.14 5.86 -6.23
C LYS A 9 -8.32 4.93 -6.46
N PHE A 10 -8.19 3.68 -6.03
CA PHE A 10 -9.14 2.60 -6.32
C PHE A 10 -9.26 2.24 -7.81
N ILE A 11 -8.18 2.41 -8.57
CA ILE A 11 -8.10 1.97 -9.96
C ILE A 11 -7.52 0.55 -9.99
N ALA A 12 -8.34 -0.41 -10.44
CA ALA A 12 -8.03 -1.84 -10.38
C ALA A 12 -6.81 -2.27 -11.21
N ASP A 13 -6.47 -1.51 -12.25
CA ASP A 13 -5.41 -1.81 -13.21
C ASP A 13 -4.28 -0.77 -13.21
N ALA A 14 -4.14 0.00 -12.12
CA ALA A 14 -3.05 0.96 -11.95
C ALA A 14 -1.70 0.27 -12.21
N ARG A 15 -0.90 0.80 -13.14
CA ARG A 15 0.41 0.28 -13.56
C ARG A 15 1.39 1.43 -13.68
N THR A 16 2.64 1.18 -13.35
CA THR A 16 3.68 2.19 -13.58
C THR A 16 3.92 2.44 -15.08
N PRO A 17 4.33 3.66 -15.46
CA PRO A 17 4.65 3.99 -16.85
C PRO A 17 5.73 3.06 -17.43
N PHE A 18 5.74 2.92 -18.76
CA PHE A 18 6.84 2.24 -19.44
C PHE A 18 8.14 3.05 -19.34
N ARG A 19 9.27 2.36 -19.20
CA ARG A 19 10.59 2.91 -19.47
C ARG A 19 10.83 2.84 -20.97
N TYR A 20 11.39 3.92 -21.53
CA TYR A 20 11.76 3.99 -22.93
C TYR A 20 13.29 4.14 -23.05
N VAL A 21 13.90 3.38 -23.97
CA VAL A 21 15.30 3.59 -24.38
C VAL A 21 15.31 4.44 -25.66
N ILE A 22 16.18 5.45 -25.67
CA ILE A 22 16.31 6.45 -26.76
C ILE A 22 14.96 7.15 -27.07
N GLY A 23 14.09 7.26 -26.05
CA GLY A 23 12.81 8.00 -26.13
C GLY A 23 11.67 7.32 -26.88
N VAL A 24 11.89 6.19 -27.58
CA VAL A 24 10.86 5.56 -28.45
C VAL A 24 10.69 4.05 -28.28
N ILE A 25 11.67 3.32 -27.73
CA ILE A 25 11.59 1.85 -27.58
C ILE A 25 11.19 1.48 -26.14
N PRO A 26 9.99 0.92 -25.89
CA PRO A 26 9.58 0.50 -24.55
C PRO A 26 10.39 -0.73 -24.10
N MET A 27 11.08 -0.62 -22.95
CA MET A 27 11.97 -1.65 -22.39
C MET A 27 11.38 -2.35 -21.15
N GLY A 28 10.06 -2.24 -20.96
CA GLY A 28 9.36 -2.72 -19.77
C GLY A 28 8.85 -1.58 -18.89
N ARG A 29 8.13 -1.90 -17.81
CA ARG A 29 7.57 -0.90 -16.89
C ARG A 29 8.60 -0.42 -15.87
N GLN A 30 8.41 0.78 -15.34
CA GLN A 30 9.34 1.37 -14.37
C GLN A 30 9.50 0.57 -13.09
N SER A 31 8.46 -0.17 -12.70
CA SER A 31 8.46 -1.21 -11.68
C SER A 31 7.37 -2.25 -11.99
N SER A 32 7.40 -3.37 -11.29
CA SER A 32 6.31 -4.37 -11.32
C SER A 32 5.10 -4.02 -10.46
N ALA A 33 5.07 -2.83 -9.87
CA ALA A 33 3.92 -2.38 -9.08
C ALA A 33 2.64 -2.38 -9.94
N PHE A 34 1.63 -3.10 -9.45
CA PHE A 34 0.38 -3.35 -10.18
C PHE A 34 -0.83 -3.44 -9.24
N GLY A 35 -1.98 -2.99 -9.75
CA GLY A 35 -3.29 -3.19 -9.14
C GLY A 35 -3.57 -2.25 -7.97
N TYR A 36 -4.60 -2.58 -7.18
CA TYR A 36 -5.05 -1.76 -6.05
C TYR A 36 -3.97 -1.52 -4.99
N SER A 37 -3.10 -2.51 -4.78
CA SER A 37 -2.02 -2.45 -3.79
C SER A 37 -0.75 -1.78 -4.31
N GLN A 38 -0.53 -1.71 -5.63
CA GLN A 38 0.79 -1.35 -6.20
C GLN A 38 1.94 -2.23 -5.66
N ALA A 39 1.65 -3.46 -5.22
CA ALA A 39 2.65 -4.38 -4.71
C ALA A 39 3.63 -4.81 -5.82
N LEU A 40 4.92 -4.84 -5.49
CA LEU A 40 5.96 -5.44 -6.34
C LEU A 40 5.77 -6.96 -6.43
N ASP A 41 6.21 -7.55 -7.54
CA ASP A 41 6.06 -8.99 -7.77
C ASP A 41 6.59 -9.85 -6.63
N ALA A 42 7.83 -9.59 -6.20
CA ALA A 42 8.46 -10.35 -5.11
C ALA A 42 7.66 -10.29 -3.81
N THR A 43 7.14 -9.11 -3.43
CA THR A 43 6.37 -8.95 -2.20
C THR A 43 5.00 -9.64 -2.28
N TRP A 44 4.41 -9.67 -3.47
CA TRP A 44 3.16 -10.39 -3.67
C TRP A 44 3.37 -11.91 -3.66
N ASP A 45 4.46 -12.39 -4.24
CA ASP A 45 4.76 -13.82 -4.25
C ASP A 45 5.08 -14.33 -2.84
N GLU A 46 5.76 -13.52 -2.01
CA GLU A 46 5.90 -13.77 -0.57
C GLU A 46 4.53 -13.88 0.12
N TYR A 47 3.61 -12.95 -0.16
CA TYR A 47 2.25 -13.05 0.35
C TYR A 47 1.56 -14.33 -0.12
N LEU A 48 1.62 -14.69 -1.40
CA LEU A 48 1.00 -15.91 -1.92
C LEU A 48 1.59 -17.19 -1.32
N ALA A 49 2.86 -17.17 -0.92
CA ALA A 49 3.51 -18.31 -0.28
C ALA A 49 3.08 -18.46 1.19
N GLU A 50 2.84 -17.35 1.88
CA GLU A 50 2.45 -17.33 3.29
C GLU A 50 0.94 -17.36 3.53
N SER A 51 0.16 -16.80 2.61
CA SER A 51 -1.30 -16.90 2.57
C SER A 51 -1.66 -18.15 1.78
N SER A 52 -2.54 -19.00 2.32
CA SER A 52 -3.00 -20.26 1.72
C SER A 52 -3.84 -20.07 0.42
N GLY A 53 -3.58 -19.02 -0.36
CA GLY A 53 -4.38 -18.55 -1.48
C GLY A 53 -3.64 -18.58 -2.81
N PHE A 54 -3.49 -19.77 -3.41
CA PHE A 54 -2.99 -19.95 -4.80
C PHE A 54 -3.84 -19.25 -5.90
N ARG A 55 -4.89 -18.52 -5.52
CA ARG A 55 -5.85 -17.87 -6.42
C ARG A 55 -6.03 -16.38 -6.15
N ALA A 56 -5.29 -15.75 -5.24
CA ALA A 56 -5.42 -14.30 -5.01
C ALA A 56 -4.94 -13.50 -6.23
N LYS A 57 -5.65 -12.42 -6.59
CA LYS A 57 -5.33 -11.54 -7.71
C LYS A 57 -5.24 -10.08 -7.26
N ARG A 58 -4.17 -9.38 -7.65
CA ARG A 58 -3.87 -7.99 -7.24
C ARG A 58 -4.90 -6.95 -7.70
N ASP A 59 -5.66 -7.29 -8.72
CA ASP A 59 -6.72 -6.47 -9.30
C ASP A 59 -8.09 -6.68 -8.64
N ARG A 60 -8.20 -7.61 -7.68
CA ARG A 60 -9.39 -7.77 -6.85
C ARG A 60 -9.22 -7.01 -5.54
N ILE A 61 -10.15 -6.10 -5.28
CA ILE A 61 -10.08 -5.21 -4.10
C ILE A 61 -10.02 -5.99 -2.78
N ASN A 62 -10.69 -7.15 -2.70
CA ASN A 62 -10.68 -8.00 -1.51
C ASN A 62 -9.29 -8.60 -1.28
N ASP A 63 -8.71 -9.21 -2.32
CA ASP A 63 -7.39 -9.82 -2.28
C ASP A 63 -6.30 -8.76 -2.02
N ALA A 64 -6.42 -7.59 -2.64
CA ALA A 64 -5.52 -6.47 -2.39
C ALA A 64 -5.65 -5.94 -0.95
N SER A 65 -6.86 -5.89 -0.39
CA SER A 65 -7.07 -5.46 1.00
C SER A 65 -6.51 -6.47 2.00
N ASP A 66 -6.67 -7.77 1.73
CA ASP A 66 -6.08 -8.84 2.55
C ASP A 66 -4.55 -8.77 2.53
N PHE A 67 -3.96 -8.61 1.34
CA PHE A 67 -2.52 -8.37 1.18
C PHE A 67 -2.03 -7.15 1.98
N MET A 68 -2.76 -6.02 1.93
CA MET A 68 -2.41 -4.84 2.72
C MET A 68 -2.43 -5.14 4.22
N GLY A 69 -3.43 -5.91 4.69
CA GLY A 69 -3.53 -6.36 6.08
C GLY A 69 -2.37 -7.27 6.50
N TRP A 70 -2.02 -8.24 5.66
CA TRP A 70 -0.85 -9.10 5.84
C TRP A 70 0.44 -8.27 5.97
N TYR A 71 0.65 -7.30 5.09
CA TYR A 71 1.84 -6.45 5.12
C TYR A 71 1.90 -5.58 6.39
N MET A 72 0.75 -5.01 6.81
CA MET A 72 0.66 -4.21 8.03
C MET A 72 0.95 -5.04 9.28
N ASN A 73 0.54 -6.31 9.32
CA ASN A 73 0.91 -7.23 10.40
C ASN A 73 2.41 -7.49 10.43
N LYS A 74 3.05 -7.75 9.28
CA LYS A 74 4.51 -7.87 9.18
C LYS A 74 5.21 -6.60 9.67
N SER A 75 4.67 -5.43 9.35
CA SER A 75 5.22 -4.14 9.77
C SER A 75 5.10 -3.92 11.28
N ARG A 76 3.98 -4.37 11.88
CA ARG A 76 3.82 -4.40 13.34
C ARG A 76 4.84 -5.33 13.99
N GLU A 77 5.02 -6.54 13.47
CA GLU A 77 5.95 -7.53 14.02
C GLU A 77 7.41 -7.07 13.92
N LYS A 78 7.82 -6.53 12.77
CA LYS A 78 9.21 -6.14 12.51
C LYS A 78 9.59 -4.79 13.11
N ASN A 79 8.68 -3.83 13.06
CA ASN A 79 8.97 -2.42 13.37
C ASN A 79 8.15 -1.85 14.53
N GLY A 80 7.29 -2.65 15.17
CA GLY A 80 6.46 -2.21 16.29
C GLY A 80 5.36 -1.22 15.93
N ILE A 81 5.08 -1.03 14.63
CA ILE A 81 4.12 -0.04 14.15
C ILE A 81 2.70 -0.52 14.47
N ALA A 82 1.94 0.27 15.21
CA ALA A 82 0.56 -0.08 15.53
C ALA A 82 -0.29 -0.18 14.25
N LEU A 83 -1.26 -1.10 14.21
CA LEU A 83 -2.12 -1.28 13.02
C LEU A 83 -3.00 -0.06 12.74
N HIS A 84 -3.29 0.74 13.76
CA HIS A 84 -4.06 1.99 13.63
C HIS A 84 -3.18 3.20 13.29
N ASP A 85 -1.86 3.05 13.25
CA ASP A 85 -0.94 4.13 12.89
C ASP A 85 -0.77 4.18 11.36
N ALA A 86 -1.78 4.74 10.69
CA ALA A 86 -1.84 4.78 9.23
C ALA A 86 -0.65 5.52 8.58
N GLU A 87 -0.06 6.50 9.27
CA GLU A 87 1.09 7.25 8.77
C GLU A 87 2.33 6.36 8.68
N ASN A 88 2.70 5.73 9.79
CA ASN A 88 3.89 4.90 9.84
C ASN A 88 3.71 3.58 9.09
N GLN A 89 2.50 3.02 9.07
CA GLN A 89 2.19 1.88 8.21
C GLN A 89 2.39 2.22 6.73
N TYR A 90 2.03 3.43 6.31
CA TYR A 90 2.26 3.90 4.94
C TYR A 90 3.75 4.07 4.62
N LEU A 91 4.52 4.66 5.55
CA LEU A 91 5.96 4.83 5.38
C LEU A 91 6.67 3.46 5.26
N ALA A 92 6.30 2.49 6.09
CA ALA A 92 6.81 1.12 6.01
C ALA A 92 6.43 0.42 4.71
N TYR A 93 5.19 0.61 4.25
CA TYR A 93 4.73 0.07 2.99
C TYR A 93 5.52 0.61 1.79
N HIS A 94 5.75 1.92 1.76
CA HIS A 94 6.43 2.58 0.65
C HIS A 94 7.95 2.32 0.63
N GLU A 95 8.62 2.41 1.77
CA GLU A 95 10.08 2.24 1.86
C GLU A 95 10.50 0.77 1.99
N GLY A 96 9.56 -0.12 2.26
CA GLY A 96 9.84 -1.46 2.76
C GLY A 96 10.17 -1.45 4.26
N ASN A 97 9.89 -2.56 4.94
CA ASN A 97 10.12 -2.70 6.38
C ASN A 97 11.56 -2.37 6.82
N THR A 98 12.57 -2.82 6.06
CA THR A 98 13.98 -2.51 6.34
C THR A 98 14.32 -1.04 6.09
N GLY A 99 13.76 -0.42 5.04
CA GLY A 99 13.96 0.99 4.73
C GLY A 99 13.37 1.89 5.82
N TYR A 100 12.17 1.56 6.29
CA TYR A 100 11.54 2.23 7.43
C TYR A 100 12.36 2.11 8.71
N ALA A 101 12.86 0.91 9.05
CA ALA A 101 13.72 0.71 10.22
C ALA A 101 14.99 1.59 10.15
N ARG A 102 15.53 1.78 8.94
CA ARG A 102 16.67 2.67 8.66
C ARG A 102 16.28 4.14 8.48
N GLN A 103 14.99 4.46 8.64
CA GLN A 103 14.42 5.81 8.50
C GLN A 103 14.75 6.50 7.16
N SER A 104 14.81 5.73 6.06
CA SER A 104 15.17 6.28 4.74
C SER A 104 14.18 7.36 4.26
N TYR A 105 12.94 7.35 4.74
CA TYR A 105 11.93 8.37 4.46
C TYR A 105 12.32 9.78 4.93
N ASN A 106 13.24 9.94 5.89
CA ASN A 106 13.70 11.26 6.34
C ASN A 106 14.38 12.07 5.23
N SER A 107 14.93 11.39 4.22
CA SER A 107 15.50 12.02 3.03
C SER A 107 14.46 12.39 1.96
N LYS A 108 13.18 12.06 2.17
CA LYS A 108 12.08 12.24 1.22
C LYS A 108 10.96 13.07 1.87
N PRO A 109 11.10 14.41 1.99
CA PRO A 109 10.07 15.26 2.60
C PRO A 109 8.70 15.12 1.94
N TRP A 110 8.67 14.88 0.62
CA TRP A 110 7.44 14.64 -0.13
C TRP A 110 6.71 13.38 0.36
N LEU A 111 7.44 12.32 0.73
CA LEU A 111 6.86 11.06 1.18
C LEU A 111 6.24 11.20 2.57
N VAL A 112 6.93 11.90 3.48
CA VAL A 112 6.38 12.24 4.80
C VAL A 112 5.09 13.06 4.66
N ALA A 113 5.06 14.02 3.74
CA ALA A 113 3.85 14.79 3.46
C ALA A 113 2.70 13.93 2.92
N VAL A 114 3.00 12.93 2.07
CA VAL A 114 1.99 11.97 1.60
C VAL A 114 1.49 11.07 2.73
N ALA A 115 2.38 10.57 3.59
CA ALA A 115 2.02 9.73 4.74
C ALA A 115 1.03 10.45 5.68
N ARG A 116 1.24 11.75 5.94
CA ARG A 116 0.30 12.58 6.71
C ARG A 116 -1.07 12.72 6.03
N LYS A 117 -1.12 12.79 4.69
CA LYS A 117 -2.40 12.78 3.95
C LYS A 117 -3.12 11.44 4.08
N VAL A 118 -2.38 10.33 4.10
CA VAL A 118 -2.93 8.99 4.34
C VAL A 118 -3.53 8.89 5.74
N ARG A 119 -2.84 9.42 6.76
CA ARG A 119 -3.38 9.54 8.12
C ARG A 119 -4.69 10.32 8.16
N ALA A 120 -4.70 11.54 7.64
CA ALA A 120 -5.91 12.37 7.63
C ALA A 120 -7.09 11.69 6.94
N ARG A 121 -6.83 10.97 5.84
CA ARG A 121 -7.86 10.17 5.15
C ARG A 121 -8.34 8.98 5.97
N SER A 122 -7.44 8.32 6.71
CA SER A 122 -7.81 7.23 7.62
C SER A 122 -8.74 7.72 8.72
N ASP A 123 -8.43 8.87 9.33
CA ASP A 123 -9.24 9.49 10.38
C ASP A 123 -10.64 9.86 9.84
N MET A 124 -10.70 10.44 8.63
CA MET A 124 -11.97 10.73 7.95
C MET A 124 -12.81 9.46 7.74
N TYR A 125 -12.22 8.36 7.25
CA TYR A 125 -12.94 7.10 7.07
C TYR A 125 -13.43 6.51 8.39
N GLN A 126 -12.65 6.62 9.46
CA GLN A 126 -13.06 6.16 10.79
C GLN A 126 -14.29 6.95 11.28
N GLN A 127 -14.29 8.28 11.11
CA GLN A 127 -15.43 9.13 11.45
C GLN A 127 -16.68 8.75 10.64
N GLN A 128 -16.55 8.58 9.32
CA GLN A 128 -17.66 8.17 8.45
C GLN A 128 -18.27 6.82 8.88
N ILE A 129 -17.43 5.82 9.14
CA ILE A 129 -17.89 4.50 9.59
C ILE A 129 -18.61 4.60 10.95
N SER A 130 -18.06 5.38 11.89
CA SER A 130 -18.71 5.59 13.19
C SER A 130 -20.08 6.26 13.05
N GLY A 131 -20.21 7.26 12.16
CA GLY A 131 -21.47 7.93 11.85
C GLY A 131 -22.50 7.00 11.21
N CYS A 132 -22.10 6.15 10.26
CA CYS A 132 -23.01 5.18 9.64
C CYS A 132 -23.54 4.14 10.64
N ARG A 133 -22.72 3.71 11.62
CA ARG A 133 -23.15 2.78 12.67
C ARG A 133 -24.20 3.39 13.60
N LEU A 134 -24.14 4.70 13.81
CA LEU A 134 -25.11 5.46 14.60
C LEU A 134 -26.40 5.77 13.85
N SER A 135 -26.47 5.56 12.53
CA SER A 135 -27.66 5.84 11.70
C SER A 135 -28.53 4.61 11.43
N ARG A 136 -28.23 3.45 12.01
CA ARG A 136 -29.01 2.19 11.83
C ARG A 136 -30.17 2.05 12.84
N TRP A 137 -30.79 3.14 13.24
CA TRP A 137 -31.98 3.14 14.10
C TRP A 137 -33.23 3.44 13.29
#